data_AF-D2QG15-F1
#
_entry.id   AF-D2QG15-F1
#
_cell.length_a   1.000
_cell.length_b   1.000
_cell.length_c   1.000
_cell.angle_alpha   90.00
_cell.angle_beta   90.00
_cell.angle_gamma   90.00
#
_symmetry.space_group_name_H-M   'P 1'
#
loop_
_entity.id
_entity.type
_entity.pdbx_description
1 polymer ?
#
loop_
_entity_poly.entity_id
_entity_poly.type
_entity_poly.pdbx_seq_one_letter_code
_entity_poly.pdbx_strand_id
1 'polypeptide(L)'
;MPMSQYMVEFDLPTVLDEGFENRIPAQRLKVEELMEKGFLLSYSLSIDRHKLWCIFKADSELDVMESISEFPLIKYMTPVITELMFHNMVAARIPLFSLN
;
A
#
# COMPACT_ATOMS: atom_id res chain seq x y z
N MET A 1 16.03 -0.38 15.46
CA MET A 1 15.17 0.78 15.76
C MET A 1 13.74 0.42 15.35
N PRO A 2 12.66 1.05 15.83
CA PRO A 2 11.35 0.81 15.23
C PRO A 2 11.38 1.18 13.74
N MET A 3 10.83 0.32 12.88
CA MET A 3 10.69 0.61 11.44
C MET A 3 9.95 1.94 11.23
N SER A 4 10.44 2.76 10.30
CA SER A 4 9.80 4.00 9.85
C SER A 4 8.52 3.71 9.06
N GLN A 5 7.69 4.75 8.89
CA GLN A 5 6.51 4.70 8.04
C GLN A 5 6.73 5.57 6.80
N TYR A 6 6.20 5.13 5.67
CA TYR A 6 6.34 5.82 4.39
C TYR A 6 4.97 5.92 3.72
N MET A 7 4.61 7.10 3.22
CA MET A 7 3.54 7.25 2.25
C MET A 7 4.11 6.96 0.87
N VAL A 8 3.39 6.15 0.09
CA VAL A 8 3.65 6.02 -1.34
C VAL A 8 2.40 6.48 -2.09
N GLU A 9 2.59 7.46 -2.95
CA GLU A 9 1.58 7.91 -3.90
C GLU A 9 1.93 7.37 -5.28
N PHE A 10 0.96 6.78 -5.97
CA PHE A 10 1.13 6.37 -7.35
C PHE A 10 0.20 7.16 -8.26
N ASP A 11 0.76 7.71 -9.33
CA ASP A 11 0.01 8.08 -10.52
C ASP A 11 -0.24 6.84 -11.39
N LEU A 12 -1.49 6.64 -11.77
CA LEU A 12 -1.96 5.57 -12.67
C LEU A 12 -2.29 6.15 -14.05
N PRO A 13 -2.10 5.38 -15.14
CA PRO A 13 -2.39 5.84 -16.49
C PRO A 13 -3.88 6.10 -16.68
N THR A 14 -4.19 7.01 -17.61
CA THR A 14 -5.57 7.32 -17.98
C THR A 14 -6.22 6.21 -18.79
N VAL A 15 -5.42 5.41 -19.50
CA VAL A 15 -5.87 4.26 -20.29
C VAL A 15 -5.38 2.99 -19.61
N LEU A 16 -6.32 2.17 -19.15
CA LEU A 16 -6.05 0.85 -18.59
C LEU A 16 -6.21 -0.17 -19.72
N ASP A 17 -5.10 -0.69 -20.23
CA ASP A 17 -5.12 -1.72 -21.28
C ASP A 17 -5.52 -3.09 -20.72
N GLU A 18 -5.81 -4.04 -21.62
CA GLU A 18 -6.15 -5.42 -21.24
C GLU A 18 -5.03 -6.07 -20.39
N GLY A 19 -3.77 -5.68 -20.63
CA GLY A 19 -2.62 -6.12 -19.85
C GLY A 19 -2.63 -5.64 -18.39
N PHE A 20 -3.17 -4.44 -18.14
CA PHE A 20 -3.42 -3.91 -16.81
C PHE A 20 -4.54 -4.68 -16.13
N GLU A 21 -5.69 -4.83 -16.79
CA GLU A 21 -6.87 -5.49 -16.21
C GLU A 21 -6.57 -6.94 -15.79
N ASN A 22 -5.86 -7.68 -16.64
CA ASN A 22 -5.47 -9.07 -16.38
C ASN A 22 -4.52 -9.23 -15.18
N ARG A 23 -3.85 -8.15 -14.73
CA ARG A 23 -2.90 -8.17 -13.60
C ARG A 23 -3.52 -7.71 -12.29
N ILE A 24 -4.72 -7.12 -12.31
CA ILE A 24 -5.43 -6.68 -11.09
C ILE A 24 -5.58 -7.82 -10.07
N PRO A 25 -5.96 -9.06 -10.44
CA PRO A 25 -6.07 -10.14 -9.47
C PRO A 25 -4.75 -10.44 -8.75
N ALA A 26 -3.64 -10.50 -9.49
CA ALA A 26 -2.32 -10.71 -8.92
C ALA A 26 -1.88 -9.54 -8.02
N GLN A 27 -2.20 -8.30 -8.41
CA GLN A 27 -1.95 -7.11 -7.58
C GLN A 27 -2.65 -7.22 -6.22
N ARG A 28 -3.92 -7.62 -6.21
CA ARG A 28 -4.70 -7.79 -4.97
C ARG A 28 -4.07 -8.81 -4.05
N LEU A 29 -3.68 -9.97 -4.57
CA LEU A 29 -3.00 -11.01 -3.79
C LEU A 29 -1.70 -10.50 -3.15
N LYS A 30 -0.88 -9.75 -3.91
CA LYS A 30 0.37 -9.17 -3.37
C LYS A 30 0.10 -8.13 -2.28
N VAL A 31 -0.93 -7.31 -2.45
CA VAL A 31 -1.36 -6.29 -1.47
C VAL A 31 -1.87 -6.96 -0.19
N GLU A 32 -2.72 -7.97 -0.32
CA GLU A 32 -3.23 -8.77 0.80
C GLU A 32 -2.08 -9.42 1.59
N GLU A 33 -1.14 -10.07 0.90
CA GLU A 33 0.05 -10.67 1.52
C GLU A 33 0.86 -9.65 2.34
N LEU A 34 1.09 -8.45 1.80
CA LEU A 34 1.85 -7.40 2.50
C LEU A 34 1.08 -6.80 3.69
N MET A 35 -0.25 -6.74 3.60
CA MET A 35 -1.10 -6.32 4.71
C MET A 35 -1.09 -7.36 5.84
N GLU A 36 -1.21 -8.65 5.51
CA GLU A 36 -1.14 -9.73 6.49
C GLU A 36 0.20 -9.77 7.22
N LYS A 37 1.30 -9.49 6.50
CA LYS A 37 2.65 -9.38 7.08
C LYS A 37 2.88 -8.09 7.89
N GLY A 38 1.97 -7.12 7.80
CA GLY A 38 2.09 -5.83 8.48
C GLY A 38 3.13 -4.88 7.89
N PHE A 39 3.58 -5.13 6.65
CA PHE A 39 4.45 -4.21 5.91
C PHE A 39 3.64 -3.12 5.20
N LEU A 40 2.41 -3.44 4.78
CA LEU A 40 1.47 -2.50 4.19
C LEU A 40 0.35 -2.21 5.19
N LEU A 41 0.23 -0.98 5.67
CA LEU A 41 -0.74 -0.59 6.70
C LEU A 41 -2.05 -0.10 6.11
N SER A 42 -2.02 0.46 4.90
CA SER A 42 -3.21 0.93 4.19
C SER A 42 -3.00 0.90 2.68
N TYR A 43 -4.10 0.81 1.93
CA TYR A 43 -4.10 0.83 0.48
C TYR A 43 -5.44 1.42 -0.01
N SER A 44 -5.37 2.54 -0.71
CA SER A 44 -6.52 3.33 -1.12
C SER A 44 -6.42 3.67 -2.60
N LEU A 45 -7.49 3.42 -3.36
CA LEU A 45 -7.59 3.78 -4.77
C LEU A 45 -8.62 4.91 -4.91
N SER A 46 -8.29 5.94 -5.68
CA SER A 46 -9.23 7.01 -6.00
C SER A 46 -10.41 6.48 -6.82
N ILE A 47 -11.58 7.12 -6.70
CA ILE A 47 -12.79 6.70 -7.43
C ILE A 47 -12.63 6.78 -8.96
N ASP A 48 -11.84 7.76 -9.42
CA ASP A 48 -11.46 7.96 -10.82
C ASP A 48 -10.28 7.08 -11.26
N ARG A 49 -9.69 6.31 -10.34
CA ARG A 49 -8.59 5.36 -10.58
C ARG A 49 -7.32 5.99 -11.15
N HIS A 50 -7.11 7.28 -10.94
CA HIS A 50 -5.87 7.97 -11.33
C HIS A 50 -4.81 8.02 -10.23
N LYS A 51 -5.22 7.84 -8.97
CA LYS A 51 -4.33 7.90 -7.82
C LYS A 51 -4.48 6.69 -6.93
N LEU A 52 -3.34 6.22 -6.43
CA LEU A 52 -3.28 5.19 -5.41
C LEU A 52 -2.40 5.68 -4.26
N TRP A 53 -2.83 5.45 -3.03
CA TRP A 53 -2.07 5.77 -1.83
C TRP A 53 -1.88 4.53 -0.98
N CYS A 54 -0.71 4.38 -0.43
CA CYS A 54 -0.48 3.39 0.60
C CYS A 54 0.50 3.86 1.67
N ILE A 55 0.39 3.24 2.83
CA ILE A 55 1.32 3.46 3.94
C ILE A 55 2.12 2.18 4.13
N PHE A 56 3.43 2.27 3.96
CA PHE A 56 4.37 1.19 4.21
C PHE A 56 5.03 1.35 5.58
N LYS A 57 5.40 0.24 6.18
CA LYS A 57 6.30 0.14 7.32
C LYS A 57 7.58 -0.57 6.86
N ALA A 58 8.71 0.11 6.93
CA ALA A 58 9.98 -0.37 6.39
C ALA A 58 11.17 0.24 7.14
N ASP A 59 12.36 -0.34 6.99
CA ASP A 59 13.59 0.18 7.61
C ASP A 59 14.17 1.37 6.82
N SER A 60 13.94 1.43 5.51
CA SER A 60 14.41 2.50 4.62
C SER A 60 13.50 2.74 3.42
N GLU A 61 13.68 3.89 2.73
CA GLU A 61 13.04 4.16 1.44
C GLU A 61 13.40 3.09 0.38
N LEU A 62 14.63 2.57 0.42
CA LEU A 62 15.09 1.52 -0.49
C LEU A 62 14.25 0.24 -0.32
N ASP A 63 13.97 -0.17 0.91
CA ASP A 63 13.13 -1.36 1.17
C ASP A 63 11.70 -1.18 0.65
N VAL A 64 11.18 0.05 0.71
CA VAL A 64 9.89 0.40 0.10
C VAL A 64 9.98 0.28 -1.42
N MET A 65 11.04 0.82 -2.05
CA MET A 65 11.27 0.70 -3.49
C MET A 65 11.36 -0.75 -3.95
N GLU A 66 12.11 -1.58 -3.23
CA GLU A 66 12.23 -3.02 -3.52
C GLU A 66 10.87 -3.70 -3.40
N SER A 67 10.11 -3.42 -2.34
CA SER A 67 8.77 -3.98 -2.12
C SER A 67 7.78 -3.63 -3.23
N ILE A 68 7.72 -2.36 -3.64
CA ILE A 68 6.81 -1.92 -4.71
C ILE A 68 7.29 -2.37 -6.10
N SER A 69 8.59 -2.64 -6.28
CA SER A 69 9.13 -3.17 -7.54
C SER A 69 8.56 -4.56 -7.90
N GLU A 70 8.11 -5.31 -6.89
CA GLU A 70 7.47 -6.60 -7.06
C GLU A 70 5.97 -6.51 -7.36
N PHE A 71 5.39 -5.30 -7.36
CA PHE A 71 3.96 -5.15 -7.67
C PHE A 71 3.68 -5.59 -9.11
N PRO A 72 2.69 -6.48 -9.34
CA PRO A 72 2.33 -6.90 -10.68
C PRO A 72 1.99 -5.76 -11.65
N LEU A 73 1.52 -4.62 -11.11
CA LEU A 73 1.18 -3.42 -11.86
C LEU A 73 2.27 -2.33 -11.86
N ILE A 74 3.45 -2.54 -11.26
CA ILE A 74 4.47 -1.48 -11.08
C ILE A 74 4.83 -0.74 -12.37
N LYS A 75 4.88 -1.45 -13.51
CA LYS A 75 5.20 -0.85 -14.81
C LYS A 75 4.18 0.20 -15.29
N TYR A 76 3.00 0.25 -14.66
CA TYR A 76 1.94 1.22 -14.91
C TYR A 76 1.83 2.25 -13.77
N MET A 77 2.72 2.23 -12.79
CA MET A 77 2.60 3.04 -11.59
C MET A 77 3.81 3.98 -11.50
N THR A 78 3.56 5.26 -11.27
CA THR A 78 4.64 6.23 -11.01
C THR A 78 4.67 6.58 -9.53
N PRO A 79 5.58 5.99 -8.73
CA PRO A 79 5.62 6.20 -7.29
C PRO A 79 6.29 7.52 -6.91
N VAL A 80 5.78 8.14 -5.85
CA VAL A 80 6.46 9.14 -5.02
C VAL A 80 6.45 8.62 -3.59
N ILE A 81 7.64 8.47 -2.99
CA ILE A 81 7.80 7.95 -1.63
C ILE A 81 8.14 9.11 -0.70
N THR A 82 7.52 9.15 0.47
CA THR A 82 7.78 10.18 1.49
C THR A 82 7.83 9.52 2.87
N GLU A 83 8.96 9.66 3.57
CA GLU A 83 9.06 9.24 4.97
C GLU A 83 8.14 10.08 5.85
N LEU A 84 7.45 9.41 6.78
CA LEU A 84 6.47 10.02 7.66
C LEU A 84 6.99 10.09 9.08
N MET A 85 6.82 11.26 9.71
CA MET A 85 7.01 11.39 11.15
C MET A 85 5.94 10.61 11.94
N PHE A 86 4.72 10.53 11.43
CA PHE A 86 3.63 9.72 11.99
C PHE A 86 2.51 9.47 10.96
N HIS A 87 1.86 8.30 11.05
CA HIS A 87 0.56 8.01 10.45
C HIS A 87 -0.42 7.55 11.55
N ASN A 88 -1.40 8.38 11.87
CA ASN A 88 -2.40 8.09 12.91
C ASN A 88 -3.65 7.46 12.30
N MET A 89 -4.06 6.32 12.84
CA MET A 89 -5.31 5.65 12.49
C MET A 89 -6.24 5.64 13.69
N VAL A 90 -7.54 5.75 13.45
CA VAL A 90 -8.54 5.50 14.50
C VAL A 90 -8.51 4.01 14.81
N ALA A 91 -8.00 3.64 15.99
CA ALA A 91 -8.02 2.25 16.43
C ALA A 91 -9.47 1.77 16.53
N ALA A 92 -9.80 0.67 15.85
CA ALA A 92 -11.06 -0.03 16.08
C ALA A 92 -11.06 -0.47 17.55
N ARG A 93 -11.95 0.12 18.35
CA ARG A 93 -12.14 -0.30 19.74
C ARG A 93 -12.83 -1.65 19.72
N ILE A 94 -12.08 -2.74 19.89
CA ILE A 94 -12.69 -4.03 20.19
C ILE A 94 -13.39 -3.88 21.55
N PRO A 95 -14.71 -4.09 21.65
CA PRO A 95 -15.37 -4.13 22.93
C PRO A 95 -14.74 -5.27 23.73
N LEU A 96 -14.12 -4.95 24.87
CA LEU A 96 -13.67 -5.97 25.80
C LEU A 96 -14.93 -6.63 26.39
N PHE A 97 -15.27 -7.81 25.90
CA PHE A 97 -16.29 -8.63 26.56
C PHE A 97 -15.71 -9.12 27.89
N SER A 98 -16.30 -8.67 29.00
CA SER A 98 -15.98 -9.20 30.33
C SER A 98 -16.58 -10.60 30.45
N LEU A 99 -15.75 -11.63 30.60
CA LEU A 99 -16.19 -12.94 31.05
C LEU A 99 -16.17 -12.89 32.58
N ASN A 100 -17.33 -12.62 33.18
CA ASN A 100 -17.58 -12.74 34.61
C ASN A 100 -18.17 -14.13 34.91
#